data_AF-A0A0D2B0E5-F1
#
_entry.id   AF-A0A0D2B0E5-F1
#
_cell.length_a   1.000
_cell.length_b   1.000
_cell.length_c   1.000
_cell.angle_alpha   90.00
_cell.angle_beta   90.00
_cell.angle_gamma   90.00
#
_symmetry.space_group_name_H-M   'P 1'
#
loop_
_entity.id
_entity.type
_entity.pdbx_description
1 polymer ?
#
loop_
_entity_poly.entity_id
_entity_poly.type
_entity_poly.pdbx_seq_one_letter_code
_entity_poly.pdbx_strand_id
1 'polypeptide(L)'
;MARNENPSVWSPSSWKGRPIVQSVSYKDTASFEHAVGKLNTLPPLVTPREIVKLKNELREVAQGNAFLLQGGDCAELFDYCNQDMIEAKVKLLLQMSLVLIYGAKKKVVRVARMAGQYAKPRSSPMETIEGVTMPSFRGDILNSYEPDPVAREPDPKRLVDAYFHSAATQNYLRAALSSGLADLHAPLDWSLGHVRDPTVRDHYQAIVERITDTLDMMRTIGLDTGGGLETVDLFTSHEGLLLEYEQSLTRLFKHPSNAAPPTIPSKPNASPNKHRKTSLPTQLPPPLPPTKGYYDTSAHFIWIGDRTRQLTHSHVEFFRGIANPIGVKVGPSMPATDLVPLLDILNPSHEVGKIVLITRYGHDKIAAHLPGHIRAVQASAHRDTVVWQCDPMHGNGRNATVTGPSTDGRSTNGTTTFKTRRFSDILSELKQALTIHRSMSSYLGGVHLELTGEAVTECVGGAEELTEEDLSLNYTTFCDPRLNEKQALELAFLVAGFYREVPEKRQIME
;
A
#
# COMPACT_ATOMS: atom_id res chain seq x y z
N MET A 1 27.68 15.06 24.84
CA MET A 1 28.10 13.80 25.50
C MET A 1 27.23 12.68 24.97
N ALA A 2 27.72 11.93 23.98
CA ALA A 2 27.00 10.79 23.40
C ALA A 2 27.02 9.63 24.38
N ARG A 3 25.84 9.23 24.88
CA ARG A 3 25.72 7.97 25.63
C ARG A 3 25.89 6.84 24.63
N ASN A 4 26.81 5.93 24.91
CA ASN A 4 26.90 4.60 24.29
C ASN A 4 25.53 3.92 24.40
N GLU A 5 24.72 3.97 23.34
CA GLU A 5 23.56 3.11 23.20
C GLU A 5 24.05 1.72 22.83
N ASN A 6 23.65 0.74 23.63
CA ASN A 6 23.90 -0.67 23.39
C ASN A 6 23.25 -1.02 22.03
N PRO A 7 23.97 -1.55 21.03
CA PRO A 7 23.44 -1.78 19.68
C PRO A 7 22.27 -2.78 19.61
N SER A 8 21.87 -3.37 20.74
CA SER A 8 20.70 -4.24 20.88
C SER A 8 19.39 -3.52 21.18
N VAL A 9 19.41 -2.28 21.70
CA VAL A 9 18.19 -1.55 22.11
C VAL A 9 17.71 -0.68 20.95
N TRP A 10 16.48 -0.91 20.48
CA TRP A 10 15.87 -0.09 19.44
C TRP A 10 15.40 1.26 20.00
N SER A 11 15.57 2.32 19.22
CA SER A 11 14.97 3.63 19.43
C SER A 11 14.55 4.21 18.07
N PRO A 12 13.66 5.22 18.00
CA PRO A 12 13.30 5.85 16.73
C PRO A 12 14.51 6.40 15.95
N SER A 13 15.66 6.61 16.60
CA SER A 13 16.91 7.09 15.99
C SER A 13 17.97 6.02 15.74
N SER A 14 17.74 4.74 16.10
CA SER A 14 18.75 3.68 15.95
C SER A 14 19.17 3.46 14.48
N TRP A 15 18.28 3.77 13.53
CA TRP A 15 18.56 3.71 12.09
C TRP A 15 19.72 4.60 11.64
N LYS A 16 20.02 5.68 12.37
CA LYS A 16 21.13 6.60 12.05
C LYS A 16 22.51 5.94 12.19
N GLY A 17 22.58 4.84 12.95
CA GLY A 17 23.80 4.03 13.10
C GLY A 17 23.99 2.97 12.00
N ARG A 18 23.12 2.94 10.97
CA ARG A 18 23.16 1.98 9.87
C ARG A 18 23.45 2.67 8.54
N PRO A 19 23.96 1.95 7.53
CA PRO A 19 24.03 2.45 6.17
C PRO A 19 22.64 2.80 5.63
N ILE A 20 22.53 3.94 4.93
CA ILE A 20 21.29 4.41 4.31
C ILE A 20 21.49 4.56 2.80
N VAL A 21 20.48 4.15 2.04
CA VAL A 21 20.36 4.39 0.59
C VAL A 21 19.19 5.35 0.36
N GLN A 22 19.20 6.05 -0.77
CA GLN A 22 18.22 7.11 -1.06
C GLN A 22 18.22 8.24 -0.02
N SER A 23 19.36 8.53 0.61
CA SER A 23 19.49 9.66 1.53
C SER A 23 19.29 11.00 0.81
N VAL A 24 19.03 12.05 1.59
CA VAL A 24 18.86 13.41 1.09
C VAL A 24 19.92 14.29 1.75
N SER A 25 20.56 15.15 0.95
CA SER A 25 21.47 16.16 1.45
C SER A 25 20.80 17.52 1.34
N TYR A 26 20.57 18.17 2.48
CA TYR A 26 20.03 19.53 2.53
C TYR A 26 21.18 20.54 2.68
N LYS A 27 21.21 21.57 1.81
CA LYS A 27 22.21 22.64 1.90
C LYS A 27 22.01 23.53 3.13
N ASP A 28 20.74 23.82 3.45
CA ASP A 28 20.35 24.59 4.64
C ASP A 28 20.06 23.64 5.83
N THR A 29 21.11 23.30 6.56
CA THR A 29 21.01 22.40 7.72
C THR A 29 20.24 23.03 8.88
N ALA A 30 20.29 24.35 9.04
CA ALA A 30 19.58 25.05 10.10
C ALA A 30 18.06 25.02 9.87
N SER A 31 17.62 25.27 8.63
CA SER A 31 16.20 25.12 8.29
C SER A 31 15.73 23.67 8.39
N PHE A 32 16.60 22.70 8.08
CA PHE A 32 16.30 21.28 8.27
C PHE A 32 16.10 20.90 9.74
N GLU A 33 17.01 21.32 10.63
CA GLU A 33 16.87 21.10 12.08
C GLU A 33 15.61 21.77 12.64
N HIS A 34 15.28 22.98 12.16
CA HIS A 34 14.04 23.67 12.52
C HIS A 34 12.80 22.90 12.05
N ALA A 35 12.79 22.39 10.81
CA ALA A 35 11.68 21.60 10.27
C ALA A 35 11.46 20.30 11.07
N VAL A 36 12.53 19.55 11.34
CA VAL A 36 12.50 18.35 12.20
C VAL A 36 12.03 18.69 13.61
N GLY A 37 12.55 19.78 14.20
CA GLY A 37 12.12 20.27 15.51
C GLY A 37 10.62 20.57 15.54
N LYS A 38 10.08 21.20 14.49
CA LYS A 38 8.65 21.46 14.34
C LYS A 38 7.84 20.16 14.27
N LEU A 39 8.20 19.23 13.38
CA LEU A 39 7.50 17.94 13.21
C LEU A 39 7.41 17.13 14.52
N ASN A 40 8.46 17.14 15.34
CA ASN A 40 8.47 16.46 16.64
C ASN A 40 7.40 16.99 17.63
N THR A 41 6.94 18.23 17.44
CA THR A 41 5.92 18.87 18.30
C THR A 41 4.50 18.75 17.74
N LEU A 42 4.35 18.40 16.46
CA LEU A 42 3.05 18.34 15.82
C LEU A 42 2.26 17.09 16.25
N PRO A 43 0.91 17.18 16.26
CA PRO A 43 0.05 16.05 16.57
C PRO A 43 0.29 14.82 15.66
N PRO A 44 0.05 13.60 16.17
CA PRO A 44 -0.08 12.41 15.33
C PRO A 44 -1.14 12.57 14.23
N LEU A 45 -0.91 12.04 13.01
CA LEU A 45 -1.92 12.00 11.94
C LEU A 45 -2.92 10.85 12.14
N VAL A 46 -2.48 9.77 12.79
CA VAL A 46 -3.28 8.59 13.11
C VAL A 46 -3.05 8.14 14.55
N THR A 47 -3.99 7.38 15.10
CA THR A 47 -3.89 6.87 16.48
C THR A 47 -3.46 5.40 16.53
N PRO A 48 -2.81 4.96 17.63
CA PRO A 48 -2.50 3.55 17.85
C PRO A 48 -3.71 2.61 17.79
N ARG A 49 -4.90 3.10 18.17
CA ARG A 49 -6.14 2.30 18.13
C ARG A 49 -6.53 1.94 16.70
N GLU A 50 -6.37 2.88 15.78
CA GLU A 50 -6.66 2.69 14.35
C GLU A 50 -5.59 1.82 13.68
N ILE A 51 -4.32 2.03 14.02
CA ILE A 51 -3.22 1.18 13.56
C ILE A 51 -3.45 -0.29 13.97
N VAL A 52 -3.83 -0.52 15.24
CA VAL A 52 -4.14 -1.86 15.74
C VAL A 52 -5.42 -2.41 15.10
N LYS A 53 -6.41 -1.57 14.81
CA LYS A 53 -7.60 -1.99 14.06
C LYS A 53 -7.20 -2.52 12.67
N LEU A 54 -6.40 -1.76 11.90
CA LEU A 54 -5.90 -2.23 10.60
C LEU A 54 -5.11 -3.53 10.72
N LYS A 55 -4.21 -3.64 11.72
CA LYS A 55 -3.44 -4.87 11.93
C LYS A 55 -4.34 -6.10 12.19
N ASN A 56 -5.44 -5.93 12.92
CA ASN A 56 -6.42 -6.99 13.11
C ASN A 56 -7.18 -7.30 11.81
N GLU A 57 -7.47 -6.31 10.97
CA GLU A 57 -8.06 -6.58 9.65
C GLU A 57 -7.09 -7.31 8.72
N LEU A 58 -5.79 -6.98 8.76
CA LEU A 58 -4.76 -7.68 8.01
C LEU A 58 -4.53 -9.11 8.52
N ARG A 59 -4.82 -9.38 9.80
CA ARG A 59 -4.87 -10.76 10.31
C ARG A 59 -5.96 -11.57 9.61
N GLU A 60 -7.15 -11.01 9.44
CA GLU A 60 -8.23 -11.67 8.68
C GLU A 60 -7.82 -11.91 7.23
N VAL A 61 -7.08 -10.98 6.62
CA VAL A 61 -6.53 -11.17 5.28
C VAL A 61 -5.51 -12.31 5.26
N ALA A 62 -4.57 -12.37 6.20
CA ALA A 62 -3.55 -13.42 6.27
C ALA A 62 -4.18 -14.82 6.44
N GLN A 63 -5.31 -14.89 7.14
CA GLN A 63 -6.08 -16.12 7.37
C GLN A 63 -7.02 -16.49 6.22
N GLY A 64 -7.13 -15.66 5.18
CA GLY A 64 -8.00 -15.92 4.05
C GLY A 64 -9.46 -15.50 4.24
N ASN A 65 -9.80 -14.76 5.29
CA ASN A 65 -11.17 -14.31 5.57
C ASN A 65 -11.51 -12.95 4.92
N ALA A 66 -10.49 -12.18 4.54
CA ALA A 66 -10.64 -10.88 3.90
C ALA A 66 -9.67 -10.72 2.71
N PHE A 67 -9.87 -9.66 1.92
CA PHE A 67 -9.02 -9.26 0.81
C PHE A 67 -8.57 -7.82 0.98
N LEU A 68 -7.28 -7.54 0.77
CA LEU A 68 -6.68 -6.21 0.89
C LEU A 68 -6.69 -5.51 -0.47
N LEU A 69 -7.38 -4.37 -0.53
CA LEU A 69 -7.31 -3.42 -1.64
C LEU A 69 -6.47 -2.22 -1.20
N GLN A 70 -5.28 -2.08 -1.76
CA GLN A 70 -4.45 -0.90 -1.57
C GLN A 70 -4.28 -0.15 -2.89
N GLY A 71 -4.56 1.15 -2.92
CA GLY A 71 -4.49 1.92 -4.16
C GLY A 71 -4.45 3.43 -3.96
N GLY A 72 -3.97 4.16 -4.96
CA GLY A 72 -3.91 5.62 -4.99
C GLY A 72 -2.75 6.10 -5.84
N ASP A 73 -2.29 7.33 -5.61
CA ASP A 73 -1.25 7.93 -6.46
C ASP A 73 0.11 7.22 -6.33
N CYS A 74 0.90 7.28 -7.41
CA CYS A 74 2.31 6.87 -7.37
C CYS A 74 3.11 7.77 -6.41
N ALA A 75 3.01 9.09 -6.65
CA ALA A 75 3.42 10.14 -5.73
C ALA A 75 2.32 11.21 -5.68
N GLU A 76 1.91 11.60 -4.48
CA GLU A 76 1.02 12.73 -4.29
C GLU A 76 1.77 14.03 -4.60
N LEU A 77 1.04 15.01 -5.15
CA LEU A 77 1.47 16.41 -5.20
C LEU A 77 0.72 17.20 -4.14
N PHE A 78 1.30 18.30 -3.66
CA PHE A 78 0.61 19.23 -2.77
C PHE A 78 -0.67 19.78 -3.41
N ASP A 79 -0.65 20.01 -4.73
CA ASP A 79 -1.81 20.46 -5.51
C ASP A 79 -2.96 19.44 -5.52
N TYR A 80 -2.68 18.15 -5.24
CA TYR A 80 -3.72 17.12 -5.15
C TYR A 80 -4.48 17.15 -3.82
N CYS A 81 -4.06 18.00 -2.86
CA CYS A 81 -4.77 18.23 -1.60
C CYS A 81 -5.98 19.15 -1.80
N ASN A 82 -6.93 18.72 -2.63
CA ASN A 82 -8.18 19.39 -2.89
C ASN A 82 -9.34 18.38 -2.89
N GLN A 83 -10.57 18.88 -2.73
CA GLN A 83 -11.77 18.07 -2.59
C GLN A 83 -11.95 17.09 -3.76
N ASP A 84 -11.93 17.58 -5.00
CA ASP A 84 -12.25 16.78 -6.18
C ASP A 84 -11.28 15.61 -6.35
N MET A 85 -9.97 15.87 -6.23
CA MET A 85 -8.94 14.84 -6.36
C MET A 85 -8.99 13.81 -5.23
N ILE A 86 -9.31 14.24 -4.00
CA ILE A 86 -9.46 13.33 -2.86
C ILE A 86 -10.69 12.45 -3.05
N GLU A 87 -11.84 13.05 -3.37
CA GLU A 87 -13.09 12.32 -3.59
C GLU A 87 -12.98 11.34 -4.76
N ALA A 88 -12.40 11.75 -5.90
CA ALA A 88 -12.27 10.88 -7.08
C ALA A 88 -11.49 9.59 -6.74
N LYS A 89 -10.38 9.71 -6.00
CA LYS A 89 -9.60 8.55 -5.54
C LYS A 89 -10.37 7.67 -4.56
N VAL A 90 -11.08 8.29 -3.60
CA VAL A 90 -11.87 7.55 -2.61
C VAL A 90 -13.02 6.80 -3.28
N LYS A 91 -13.78 7.48 -4.16
CA LYS A 91 -14.87 6.88 -4.94
C LYS A 91 -14.38 5.67 -5.74
N LEU A 92 -13.25 5.79 -6.44
CA LEU A 92 -12.67 4.67 -7.19
C LEU A 92 -12.32 3.48 -6.27
N LEU A 93 -11.68 3.71 -5.12
CA LEU A 93 -11.39 2.64 -4.16
C LEU A 93 -12.68 1.99 -3.61
N LEU A 94 -13.74 2.77 -3.40
CA LEU A 94 -15.03 2.25 -2.94
C LEU A 94 -15.72 1.41 -4.02
N GLN A 95 -15.76 1.87 -5.27
CA GLN A 95 -16.32 1.15 -6.41
C GLN A 95 -15.58 -0.18 -6.64
N MET A 96 -14.24 -0.16 -6.68
CA MET A 96 -13.44 -1.38 -6.80
C MET A 96 -13.70 -2.33 -5.63
N SER A 97 -13.79 -1.80 -4.41
CA SER A 97 -14.10 -2.62 -3.24
C SER A 97 -15.47 -3.29 -3.35
N LEU A 98 -16.46 -2.62 -3.93
CA LEU A 98 -17.80 -3.18 -4.12
C LEU A 98 -17.77 -4.39 -5.06
N VAL A 99 -17.09 -4.25 -6.20
CA VAL A 99 -16.86 -5.33 -7.18
C VAL A 99 -16.15 -6.52 -6.52
N LEU A 100 -15.12 -6.26 -5.71
CA LEU A 100 -14.36 -7.30 -5.01
C LEU A 100 -15.20 -8.00 -3.93
N ILE A 101 -15.98 -7.27 -3.14
CA ILE A 101 -16.88 -7.86 -2.12
C ILE A 101 -17.89 -8.77 -2.81
N TYR A 102 -18.53 -8.29 -3.87
CA TYR A 102 -19.53 -9.02 -4.63
C TYR A 102 -18.96 -10.30 -5.25
N GLY A 103 -17.80 -10.19 -5.90
CA GLY A 103 -17.17 -11.32 -6.58
C GLY A 103 -16.50 -12.32 -5.66
N ALA A 104 -15.67 -11.83 -4.73
CA ALA A 104 -14.88 -12.70 -3.86
C ALA A 104 -15.67 -13.25 -2.67
N LYS A 105 -16.86 -12.69 -2.36
CA LYS A 105 -17.67 -13.01 -1.17
C LYS A 105 -16.84 -12.92 0.12
N LYS A 106 -15.97 -11.91 0.21
CA LYS A 106 -15.08 -11.65 1.35
C LYS A 106 -15.15 -10.18 1.74
N LYS A 107 -14.85 -9.90 3.02
CA LYS A 107 -14.62 -8.51 3.46
C LYS A 107 -13.43 -7.93 2.69
N VAL A 108 -13.52 -6.65 2.31
CA VAL A 108 -12.39 -5.91 1.73
C VAL A 108 -11.84 -4.91 2.74
N VAL A 109 -10.53 -4.99 2.98
CA VAL A 109 -9.74 -4.03 3.77
C VAL A 109 -9.21 -2.98 2.82
N ARG A 110 -9.52 -1.70 3.06
CA ARG A 110 -9.22 -0.59 2.14
C ARG A 110 -8.07 0.24 2.69
N VAL A 111 -6.98 0.34 1.94
CA VAL A 111 -5.81 1.14 2.31
C VAL A 111 -5.45 2.09 1.17
N ALA A 112 -5.64 3.38 1.35
CA ALA A 112 -5.30 4.37 0.34
C ALA A 112 -3.81 4.73 0.38
N ARG A 113 -3.20 4.90 -0.80
CA ARG A 113 -1.91 5.58 -0.97
C ARG A 113 -2.16 7.09 -0.98
N MET A 114 -2.43 7.65 0.20
CA MET A 114 -2.91 9.02 0.38
C MET A 114 -2.45 9.58 1.73
N ALA A 115 -2.41 10.91 1.83
CA ALA A 115 -2.04 11.64 3.03
C ALA A 115 -0.62 11.33 3.55
N GLY A 116 0.34 11.20 2.64
CA GLY A 116 1.74 10.99 3.03
C GLY A 116 2.65 10.47 1.92
N GLN A 117 2.12 10.09 0.76
CA GLN A 117 2.85 9.48 -0.35
C GLN A 117 3.59 10.54 -1.20
N TYR A 118 4.30 11.46 -0.54
CA TYR A 118 4.99 12.59 -1.16
C TYR A 118 6.45 12.32 -1.48
N ALA A 119 7.00 11.14 -1.16
CA ALA A 119 8.40 10.81 -1.39
C ALA A 119 8.54 9.69 -2.43
N LYS A 120 9.52 9.81 -3.34
CA LYS A 120 9.85 8.78 -4.34
C LYS A 120 11.34 8.43 -4.35
N PRO A 121 11.72 7.13 -4.35
CA PRO A 121 13.08 6.74 -4.66
C PRO A 121 13.37 6.93 -6.16
N ARG A 122 14.61 7.27 -6.51
CA ARG A 122 15.05 7.44 -7.90
C ARG A 122 16.23 6.53 -8.22
N SER A 123 16.31 6.10 -9.47
CA SER A 123 17.45 5.32 -9.99
C SER A 123 18.71 6.17 -10.09
N SER A 124 18.55 7.47 -10.40
CA SER A 124 19.63 8.46 -10.45
C SER A 124 19.27 9.67 -9.59
N PRO A 125 20.20 10.21 -8.80
CA PRO A 125 19.98 11.43 -8.02
C PRO A 125 19.84 12.68 -8.90
N MET A 126 20.34 12.64 -10.13
CA MET A 126 20.28 13.73 -11.11
C MET A 126 19.51 13.29 -12.36
N GLU A 127 18.85 14.22 -13.04
CA GLU A 127 18.27 14.03 -14.36
C GLU A 127 18.59 15.20 -15.29
N THR A 128 18.57 14.93 -16.59
CA THR A 128 18.85 15.92 -17.63
C THR A 128 17.59 16.09 -18.48
N ILE A 129 17.02 17.29 -18.46
CA ILE A 129 15.83 17.66 -19.24
C ILE A 129 16.27 18.79 -20.17
N GLU A 130 16.05 18.62 -21.48
CA GLU A 130 16.43 19.60 -22.52
C GLU A 130 17.90 20.07 -22.43
N GLY A 131 18.80 19.15 -22.07
CA GLY A 131 20.24 19.44 -21.93
C GLY A 131 20.65 20.09 -20.60
N VAL A 132 19.70 20.47 -19.75
CA VAL A 132 19.96 21.03 -18.40
C VAL A 132 19.95 19.92 -17.37
N THR A 133 21.04 19.77 -16.62
CA THR A 133 21.15 18.76 -15.55
C THR A 133 20.73 19.38 -14.21
N MET A 134 19.83 18.70 -13.50
CA MET A 134 19.24 19.14 -12.24
C MET A 134 18.99 17.94 -11.32
N PRO A 135 18.79 18.14 -10.00
CA PRO A 135 18.35 17.07 -9.13
C PRO A 135 17.06 16.42 -9.64
N SER A 136 17.02 15.09 -9.57
CA SER A 136 15.82 14.33 -9.90
C SER A 136 14.64 14.78 -9.03
N PHE A 137 13.44 14.86 -9.61
CA PHE A 137 12.21 15.03 -8.81
C PHE A 137 12.04 13.81 -7.90
N ARG A 138 11.98 14.04 -6.59
CA ARG A 138 11.89 12.97 -5.57
C ARG A 138 10.60 13.08 -4.75
N GLY A 139 9.61 13.78 -5.30
CA GLY A 139 8.32 14.03 -4.68
C GLY A 139 8.29 15.35 -3.90
N ASP A 140 7.09 15.89 -3.73
CA ASP A 140 6.87 17.27 -3.26
C ASP A 140 7.36 17.53 -1.83
N ILE A 141 7.59 16.48 -1.03
CA ILE A 141 8.21 16.61 0.29
C ILE A 141 9.68 17.04 0.21
N LEU A 142 10.33 16.89 -0.96
CA LEU A 142 11.73 17.27 -1.17
C LEU A 142 11.86 18.45 -2.11
N ASN A 143 11.29 18.36 -3.32
CA ASN A 143 11.52 19.34 -4.38
C ASN A 143 10.34 19.40 -5.35
N SER A 144 10.31 20.44 -6.19
CA SER A 144 9.24 20.63 -7.19
C SER A 144 9.36 19.65 -8.35
N TYR A 145 8.23 19.33 -9.01
CA TYR A 145 8.22 18.56 -10.25
C TYR A 145 8.66 19.40 -11.46
N GLU A 146 8.53 20.72 -11.41
CA GLU A 146 8.90 21.61 -12.50
C GLU A 146 10.39 21.48 -12.88
N PRO A 147 10.75 21.47 -14.18
CA PRO A 147 12.12 21.27 -14.65
C PRO A 147 12.97 22.54 -14.51
N ASP A 148 13.01 23.12 -13.30
CA ASP A 148 13.82 24.29 -12.94
C ASP A 148 14.93 23.89 -11.94
N PRO A 149 16.23 24.12 -12.25
CA PRO A 149 17.33 23.71 -11.37
C PRO A 149 17.24 24.24 -9.94
N VAL A 150 16.68 25.43 -9.72
CA VAL A 150 16.54 26.01 -8.38
C VAL A 150 15.39 25.33 -7.64
N ALA A 151 14.25 25.14 -8.28
CA ALA A 151 13.09 24.45 -7.71
C ALA A 151 13.33 22.94 -7.46
N ARG A 152 14.34 22.36 -8.13
CA ARG A 152 14.79 20.98 -7.92
C ARG A 152 15.71 20.78 -6.72
N GLU A 153 16.23 21.85 -6.11
CA GLU A 153 17.01 21.72 -4.87
C GLU A 153 16.11 21.26 -3.70
N PRO A 154 16.54 20.29 -2.88
CA PRO A 154 15.78 19.87 -1.70
C PRO A 154 15.54 21.02 -0.72
N ASP A 155 14.28 21.34 -0.44
CA ASP A 155 13.87 22.37 0.52
C ASP A 155 13.39 21.71 1.83
N PRO A 156 14.07 21.91 2.97
CA PRO A 156 13.65 21.33 4.23
C PRO A 156 12.27 21.78 4.71
N LYS A 157 11.77 22.95 4.28
CA LYS A 157 10.44 23.45 4.68
C LYS A 157 9.32 22.53 4.18
N ARG A 158 9.52 21.90 3.02
CA ARG A 158 8.58 20.95 2.42
C ARG A 158 8.30 19.72 3.29
N LEU A 159 9.18 19.40 4.24
CA LEU A 159 8.91 18.38 5.26
C LEU A 159 7.70 18.76 6.13
N VAL A 160 7.62 20.02 6.55
CA VAL A 160 6.51 20.54 7.35
C VAL A 160 5.26 20.73 6.48
N ASP A 161 5.43 21.19 5.24
CA ASP A 161 4.32 21.33 4.30
C ASP A 161 3.67 19.97 3.99
N ALA A 162 4.46 18.92 3.79
CA ALA A 162 3.95 17.57 3.58
C ALA A 162 3.12 17.07 4.78
N TYR A 163 3.52 17.38 6.01
CA TYR A 163 2.70 17.10 7.18
C TYR A 163 1.35 17.83 7.12
N PHE A 164 1.32 19.12 6.78
CA PHE A 164 0.06 19.87 6.76
C PHE A 164 -0.87 19.44 5.64
N HIS A 165 -0.35 19.11 4.45
CA HIS A 165 -1.16 18.52 3.38
C HIS A 165 -1.67 17.12 3.75
N SER A 166 -0.85 16.32 4.43
CA SER A 166 -1.28 15.01 4.97
C SER A 166 -2.40 15.18 5.99
N ALA A 167 -2.27 16.12 6.93
CA ALA A 167 -3.28 16.41 7.94
C ALA A 167 -4.59 16.91 7.32
N ALA A 168 -4.52 17.82 6.35
CA ALA A 168 -5.69 18.34 5.64
C ALA A 168 -6.42 17.22 4.86
N THR A 169 -5.67 16.41 4.12
CA THR A 169 -6.20 15.26 3.37
C THR A 169 -6.86 14.25 4.32
N GLN A 170 -6.17 13.88 5.40
CA GLN A 170 -6.67 12.93 6.41
C GLN A 170 -7.94 13.45 7.11
N ASN A 171 -7.98 14.74 7.45
CA ASN A 171 -9.16 15.36 8.07
C ASN A 171 -10.35 15.38 7.12
N TYR A 172 -10.14 15.84 5.88
CA TYR A 172 -11.18 15.87 4.86
C TYR A 172 -11.72 14.47 4.57
N LEU A 173 -10.83 13.49 4.40
CA LEU A 173 -11.21 12.09 4.20
C LEU A 173 -12.13 11.56 5.29
N ARG A 174 -11.78 11.80 6.56
CA ARG A 174 -12.59 11.38 7.72
C ARG A 174 -13.96 12.05 7.70
N ALA A 175 -13.99 13.35 7.43
CA ALA A 175 -15.23 14.12 7.35
C ALA A 175 -16.13 13.59 6.21
N ALA A 176 -15.58 13.41 5.01
CA ALA A 176 -16.30 12.93 3.84
C ALA A 176 -16.89 11.52 4.04
N LEU A 177 -16.13 10.60 4.63
CA LEU A 177 -16.63 9.25 4.96
C LEU A 177 -17.73 9.26 6.04
N SER A 178 -17.65 10.19 6.99
CA SER A 178 -18.69 10.37 8.01
C SER A 178 -19.93 11.10 7.51
N SER A 179 -19.82 11.84 6.41
CA SER A 179 -20.92 12.56 5.76
C SER A 179 -21.61 11.78 4.65
N GLY A 180 -21.33 10.47 4.53
CA GLY A 180 -22.02 9.57 3.62
C GLY A 180 -21.37 9.37 2.24
N LEU A 181 -20.11 9.80 2.03
CA LEU A 181 -19.40 9.52 0.76
C LEU A 181 -19.30 8.01 0.46
N ALA A 182 -19.35 7.17 1.50
CA ALA A 182 -19.34 5.71 1.40
C ALA A 182 -20.67 5.05 1.76
N ASP A 183 -21.75 5.83 1.85
CA ASP A 183 -23.07 5.31 2.19
C ASP A 183 -23.62 4.48 1.03
N LEU A 184 -23.93 3.21 1.31
CA LEU A 184 -24.50 2.30 0.32
C LEU A 184 -25.98 2.60 0.01
N HIS A 185 -26.67 3.40 0.83
CA HIS A 185 -28.06 3.81 0.62
C HIS A 185 -28.21 5.05 -0.24
N ALA A 186 -27.14 5.85 -0.35
CA ALA A 186 -27.08 7.06 -1.17
C ALA A 186 -26.16 6.81 -2.37
N PRO A 187 -26.61 6.05 -3.40
CA PRO A 187 -25.81 5.68 -4.57
C PRO A 187 -25.51 6.86 -5.51
N LEU A 188 -25.68 8.10 -5.03
CA LEU A 188 -25.50 9.32 -5.79
C LEU A 188 -24.08 9.30 -6.37
N ASP A 189 -24.03 8.98 -7.66
CA ASP A 189 -22.86 8.90 -8.53
C ASP A 189 -22.04 7.59 -8.56
N TRP A 190 -22.69 6.42 -8.38
CA TRP A 190 -22.10 5.16 -8.85
C TRP A 190 -22.23 4.96 -10.36
N SER A 191 -22.79 5.93 -11.07
CA SER A 191 -22.99 5.83 -12.51
C SER A 191 -21.63 5.84 -13.23
N LEU A 192 -21.38 4.82 -14.02
CA LEU A 192 -20.24 4.75 -14.93
C LEU A 192 -20.49 5.61 -16.18
N GLY A 193 -21.02 6.82 -16.01
CA GLY A 193 -21.48 7.69 -17.11
C GLY A 193 -20.40 8.02 -18.15
N HIS A 194 -19.14 7.87 -17.78
CA HIS A 194 -17.98 8.10 -18.64
C HIS A 194 -17.38 6.82 -19.23
N VAL A 195 -17.87 5.63 -18.82
CA VAL A 195 -17.42 4.33 -19.35
C VAL A 195 -18.08 4.08 -20.70
N ARG A 196 -17.25 4.13 -21.75
CA ARG A 196 -17.66 3.92 -23.14
C ARG A 196 -17.80 2.44 -23.49
N ASP A 197 -17.08 1.55 -22.80
CA ASP A 197 -17.19 0.11 -23.01
C ASP A 197 -18.54 -0.39 -22.48
N PRO A 198 -19.43 -0.91 -23.35
CA PRO A 198 -20.74 -1.37 -22.92
C PRO A 198 -20.64 -2.56 -21.97
N THR A 199 -19.66 -3.45 -22.14
CA THR A 199 -19.56 -4.70 -21.39
C THR A 199 -19.21 -4.46 -19.91
N VAL A 200 -18.17 -3.66 -19.65
CA VAL A 200 -17.75 -3.29 -18.29
C VAL A 200 -18.86 -2.51 -17.60
N ARG A 201 -19.48 -1.57 -18.32
CA ARG A 201 -20.59 -0.77 -17.80
C ARG A 201 -21.78 -1.66 -17.42
N ASP A 202 -22.21 -2.54 -18.31
CA ASP A 202 -23.38 -3.40 -18.10
C ASP A 202 -23.12 -4.42 -16.97
N HIS A 203 -21.90 -4.97 -16.85
CA HIS A 203 -21.52 -5.82 -15.72
C HIS A 203 -21.52 -5.09 -14.38
N TYR A 204 -20.99 -3.87 -14.33
CA TYR A 204 -20.99 -3.07 -13.10
C TYR A 204 -22.41 -2.65 -12.71
N GLN A 205 -23.20 -2.19 -13.69
CA GLN A 205 -24.59 -1.84 -13.49
C GLN A 205 -25.39 -3.03 -12.92
N ALA A 206 -25.15 -4.24 -13.42
CA ALA A 206 -25.78 -5.45 -12.88
C ALA A 206 -25.34 -5.78 -11.44
N ILE A 207 -24.11 -5.45 -11.04
CA ILE A 207 -23.67 -5.59 -9.64
C ILE A 207 -24.40 -4.57 -8.77
N VAL A 208 -24.41 -3.30 -9.19
CA VAL A 208 -25.06 -2.21 -8.46
C VAL A 208 -26.54 -2.52 -8.25
N GLU A 209 -27.27 -2.90 -9.29
CA GLU A 209 -28.69 -3.26 -9.21
C GLU A 209 -28.95 -4.37 -8.19
N ARG A 210 -28.17 -5.46 -8.24
CA ARG A 210 -28.32 -6.58 -7.29
C ARG A 210 -28.02 -6.19 -5.85
N ILE A 211 -27.07 -5.29 -5.64
CA ILE A 211 -26.71 -4.79 -4.31
C ILE A 211 -27.83 -3.90 -3.78
N THR A 212 -28.34 -2.99 -4.61
CA THR A 212 -29.49 -2.14 -4.27
C THR A 212 -30.72 -3.00 -3.92
N ASP A 213 -31.06 -3.99 -4.73
CA ASP A 213 -32.16 -4.92 -4.45
C ASP A 213 -31.98 -5.66 -3.11
N THR A 214 -30.74 -6.04 -2.79
CA THR A 214 -30.42 -6.73 -1.53
C THR A 214 -30.59 -5.79 -0.34
N LEU A 215 -30.14 -4.54 -0.46
CA LEU A 215 -30.28 -3.52 0.59
C LEU A 215 -31.76 -3.17 0.81
N ASP A 216 -32.55 -3.05 -0.25
CA ASP A 216 -34.00 -2.83 -0.18
C ASP A 216 -34.71 -4.01 0.49
N MET A 217 -34.28 -5.24 0.21
CA MET A 217 -34.77 -6.42 0.92
C MET A 217 -34.42 -6.38 2.41
N MET A 218 -33.15 -6.09 2.76
CA MET A 218 -32.71 -5.96 4.16
C MET A 218 -33.52 -4.91 4.92
N ARG A 219 -33.84 -3.80 4.28
CA ARG A 219 -34.69 -2.74 4.83
C ARG A 219 -36.13 -3.23 5.00
N THR A 220 -36.68 -3.92 4.01
CA THR A 220 -38.05 -4.46 4.03
C THR A 220 -38.26 -5.44 5.19
N ILE A 221 -37.24 -6.24 5.53
CA ILE A 221 -37.29 -7.21 6.66
C ILE A 221 -36.80 -6.63 7.99
N GLY A 222 -36.45 -5.34 8.05
CA GLY A 222 -36.05 -4.65 9.28
C GLY A 222 -34.63 -4.93 9.76
N LEU A 223 -33.76 -5.49 8.92
CA LEU A 223 -32.35 -5.78 9.24
C LEU A 223 -31.41 -4.58 9.00
N ASP A 224 -31.93 -3.48 8.44
CA ASP A 224 -31.20 -2.24 8.08
C ASP A 224 -31.08 -1.23 9.24
N THR A 225 -31.06 -1.68 10.50
CA THR A 225 -31.18 -0.81 11.70
C THR A 225 -29.90 -0.70 12.53
N GLY A 226 -28.80 -1.32 12.09
CA GLY A 226 -27.60 -1.58 12.91
C GLY A 226 -26.37 -0.69 12.68
N GLY A 227 -26.43 0.34 11.84
CA GLY A 227 -25.34 1.34 11.70
C GLY A 227 -24.03 0.86 11.05
N GLY A 228 -24.10 -0.10 10.12
CA GLY A 228 -22.92 -0.69 9.44
C GLY A 228 -22.80 -0.45 7.94
N LEU A 229 -23.82 0.17 7.32
CA LEU A 229 -23.91 0.39 5.87
C LEU A 229 -23.73 1.86 5.47
N GLU A 230 -23.72 2.77 6.44
CA GLU A 230 -23.62 4.22 6.28
C GLU A 230 -22.18 4.71 6.10
N THR A 231 -21.18 3.90 6.48
CA THR A 231 -19.76 4.28 6.42
C THR A 231 -18.85 3.07 6.27
N VAL A 232 -17.60 3.31 5.88
CA VAL A 232 -16.57 2.27 5.78
C VAL A 232 -15.27 2.72 6.42
N ASP A 233 -14.48 1.74 6.84
CA ASP A 233 -13.08 1.98 7.20
C ASP A 233 -12.21 2.14 5.95
N LEU A 234 -11.46 3.24 5.91
CA LEU A 234 -10.41 3.48 4.93
C LEU A 234 -9.17 4.00 5.66
N PHE A 235 -8.08 3.25 5.51
CA PHE A 235 -6.80 3.55 6.12
C PHE A 235 -5.88 4.24 5.12
N THR A 236 -4.82 4.88 5.61
CA THR A 236 -3.83 5.61 4.79
C THR A 236 -2.47 4.94 4.85
N SER A 237 -1.69 5.12 3.78
CA SER A 237 -0.38 4.50 3.63
C SER A 237 0.56 5.25 2.70
N HIS A 238 1.85 5.10 2.97
CA HIS A 238 2.92 5.57 2.10
C HIS A 238 4.21 4.74 2.28
N GLU A 239 5.18 4.94 1.38
CA GLU A 239 6.52 4.41 1.53
C GLU A 239 7.24 5.18 2.63
N GLY A 240 7.69 4.49 3.69
CA GLY A 240 8.49 5.10 4.77
C GLY A 240 9.91 5.38 4.32
N LEU A 241 10.08 6.27 3.35
CA LEU A 241 11.33 6.52 2.63
C LEU A 241 12.23 7.50 3.38
N LEU A 242 11.69 8.62 3.83
CA LEU A 242 12.42 9.70 4.50
C LEU A 242 12.38 9.48 6.01
N LEU A 243 13.38 8.74 6.52
CA LEU A 243 13.39 8.30 7.92
C LEU A 243 13.46 9.46 8.91
N GLU A 244 13.92 10.64 8.51
CA GLU A 244 13.86 11.85 9.34
C GLU A 244 12.44 12.35 9.54
N TYR A 245 11.58 12.22 8.52
CA TYR A 245 10.15 12.52 8.61
C TYR A 245 9.42 11.47 9.46
N GLU A 246 9.62 10.19 9.14
CA GLU A 246 8.99 9.06 9.86
C GLU A 246 9.41 9.00 11.34
N GLN A 247 10.70 9.20 11.63
CA GLN A 247 11.18 9.30 13.02
C GLN A 247 10.48 10.47 13.75
N SER A 248 10.34 11.62 13.08
CA SER A 248 9.73 12.81 13.69
C SER A 248 8.23 12.65 13.94
N LEU A 249 7.58 11.65 13.36
CA LEU A 249 6.18 11.28 13.60
C LEU A 249 6.01 9.97 14.36
N THR A 250 7.11 9.36 14.81
CA THR A 250 7.09 8.17 15.66
C THR A 250 6.92 8.56 17.14
N ARG A 251 6.00 7.89 17.84
CA ARG A 251 5.61 8.23 19.22
C ARG A 251 5.48 6.98 20.09
N LEU A 252 5.85 7.09 21.36
CA LEU A 252 5.67 6.01 22.34
C LEU A 252 4.26 6.09 22.94
N PHE A 253 3.45 5.06 22.73
CA PHE A 253 2.10 4.97 23.28
C PHE A 253 1.89 3.68 24.07
N LYS A 254 0.88 3.69 24.94
CA LYS A 254 0.35 2.44 25.52
C LYS A 254 -0.34 1.64 24.42
N HIS A 255 -0.16 0.33 24.42
CA HIS A 255 -0.92 -0.53 23.52
C HIS A 255 -2.41 -0.41 23.86
N PRO A 256 -3.29 -0.21 22.86
CA PRO A 256 -4.71 -0.12 23.09
C PRO A 256 -5.30 -1.49 23.41
N SER A 257 -6.45 -1.51 24.10
CA SER A 257 -7.10 -2.75 24.54
C SER A 257 -7.60 -3.65 23.40
N ASN A 258 -7.76 -3.11 22.19
CA ASN A 258 -8.10 -3.87 20.99
C ASN A 258 -6.87 -4.57 20.36
N ALA A 259 -5.70 -4.53 20.99
CA ALA A 259 -4.55 -5.33 20.57
C ALA A 259 -4.83 -6.80 20.86
N ALA A 260 -4.72 -7.65 19.83
CA ALA A 260 -4.79 -9.09 20.03
C ALA A 260 -3.67 -9.53 21.00
N PRO A 261 -3.94 -10.45 21.94
CA PRO A 261 -2.89 -11.00 22.77
C PRO A 261 -1.83 -11.68 21.90
N PRO A 262 -0.54 -11.64 22.29
CA PRO A 262 0.53 -12.30 21.54
C PRO A 262 0.20 -13.79 21.38
N THR A 263 0.29 -14.29 20.15
CA THR A 263 0.15 -15.72 19.84
C THR A 263 1.34 -16.47 20.41
N ILE A 264 1.16 -17.12 21.57
CA ILE A 264 2.14 -18.09 22.08
C ILE A 264 2.08 -19.30 21.13
N PRO A 265 3.20 -19.74 20.54
CA PRO A 265 3.21 -20.95 19.72
C PRO A 265 2.74 -22.12 20.58
N SER A 266 1.61 -22.74 20.22
CA SER A 266 1.21 -24.00 20.82
C SER A 266 2.23 -25.06 20.42
N LYS A 267 2.95 -25.62 21.39
CA LYS A 267 3.73 -26.84 21.15
C LYS A 267 2.76 -27.94 20.69
N PRO A 268 3.15 -28.80 19.73
CA PRO A 268 2.32 -29.94 19.34
C PRO A 268 2.04 -30.81 20.57
N ASN A 269 0.76 -31.14 20.77
CA ASN A 269 0.25 -31.91 21.90
C ASN A 269 1.05 -33.19 22.10
N ALA A 270 1.87 -33.25 23.15
CA ALA A 270 2.34 -34.51 23.71
C ALA A 270 1.20 -35.11 24.55
N SER A 271 0.87 -36.37 24.29
CA SER A 271 -0.19 -37.12 24.96
C SER A 271 -0.06 -37.07 26.49
N PRO A 272 -1.17 -37.07 27.25
CA PRO A 272 -1.13 -36.88 28.70
C PRO A 272 -0.68 -38.17 29.39
N ASN A 273 0.61 -38.27 29.72
CA ASN A 273 1.10 -39.34 30.59
C ASN A 273 0.84 -38.95 32.06
N LYS A 274 -0.08 -39.68 32.71
CA LYS A 274 -0.49 -39.46 34.11
C LYS A 274 0.61 -39.92 35.08
N HIS A 275 1.53 -39.03 35.45
CA HIS A 275 2.22 -39.11 36.75
C HIS A 275 2.61 -37.71 37.24
N ARG A 276 1.82 -37.17 38.18
CA ARG A 276 2.05 -35.85 38.78
C ARG A 276 2.98 -36.02 39.99
N LYS A 277 4.27 -35.70 39.83
CA LYS A 277 5.14 -35.33 40.97
C LYS A 277 5.21 -33.81 41.05
N THR A 278 4.80 -33.26 42.18
CA THR A 278 4.91 -31.85 42.54
C THR A 278 6.38 -31.46 42.62
N SER A 279 6.89 -30.82 41.57
CA SER A 279 8.12 -30.03 41.61
C SER A 279 7.76 -28.58 41.32
N LEU A 280 8.37 -27.64 42.05
CA LEU A 280 8.21 -26.21 41.78
C LEU A 280 8.62 -25.91 40.32
N PRO A 281 7.95 -24.97 39.61
CA PRO A 281 8.31 -24.64 38.24
C PRO A 281 9.75 -24.14 38.18
N THR A 282 10.63 -24.87 37.49
CA THR A 282 12.03 -24.52 37.24
C THR A 282 12.20 -23.44 36.17
N GLN A 283 11.10 -22.96 35.58
CA GLN A 283 11.10 -21.87 34.61
C GLN A 283 10.20 -20.74 35.13
N LEU A 284 10.80 -19.56 35.26
CA LEU A 284 10.05 -18.33 35.44
C LEU A 284 9.05 -18.17 34.28
N PRO A 285 7.83 -17.69 34.54
CA PRO A 285 6.90 -17.38 33.46
C PRO A 285 7.57 -16.40 32.48
N PRO A 286 7.30 -16.51 31.17
CA PRO A 286 7.84 -15.58 30.19
C PRO A 286 7.49 -14.14 30.61
N PRO A 287 8.37 -13.17 30.35
CA PRO A 287 8.10 -11.78 30.68
C PRO A 287 6.77 -11.35 30.06
N LEU A 288 5.98 -10.61 30.85
CA LEU A 288 4.72 -10.05 30.36
C LEU A 288 5.00 -9.23 29.09
N PRO A 289 4.11 -9.27 28.08
CA PRO A 289 4.27 -8.45 26.89
C PRO A 289 4.38 -6.97 27.30
N PRO A 290 5.19 -6.19 26.58
CA PRO A 290 5.34 -4.77 26.88
C PRO A 290 3.97 -4.09 26.82
N THR A 291 3.73 -3.14 27.72
CA THR A 291 2.46 -2.39 27.79
C THR A 291 2.46 -1.15 26.90
N LYS A 292 3.61 -0.84 26.29
CA LYS A 292 3.85 0.30 25.40
C LYS A 292 4.66 -0.13 24.19
N GLY A 293 4.47 0.56 23.08
CA GLY A 293 5.25 0.41 21.86
C GLY A 293 5.37 1.72 21.10
N TYR A 294 6.35 1.79 20.21
CA TYR A 294 6.48 2.92 19.31
C TYR A 294 5.59 2.73 18.10
N TYR A 295 4.84 3.76 17.75
CA TYR A 295 3.99 3.79 16.56
C TYR A 295 4.49 4.91 15.68
N ASP A 296 4.73 4.61 14.41
CA ASP A 296 4.83 5.66 13.41
C ASP A 296 3.42 6.20 13.16
N THR A 297 3.22 7.47 13.49
CA THR A 297 1.90 8.08 13.39
C THR A 297 1.75 8.98 12.16
N SER A 298 2.67 8.86 11.20
CA SER A 298 2.53 9.45 9.87
C SER A 298 1.39 8.79 9.07
N ALA A 299 1.22 7.48 9.20
CA ALA A 299 0.14 6.73 8.54
C ALA A 299 -0.22 5.43 9.27
N HIS A 300 -1.35 4.83 8.87
CA HIS A 300 -1.82 3.57 9.46
C HIS A 300 -0.91 2.39 9.08
N PHE A 301 -0.46 2.37 7.83
CA PHE A 301 0.37 1.33 7.22
C PHE A 301 1.49 1.97 6.42
N ILE A 302 2.72 1.55 6.62
CA ILE A 302 3.86 2.05 5.83
C ILE A 302 4.65 0.87 5.26
N TRP A 303 5.31 1.07 4.12
CA TRP A 303 6.11 -0.01 3.50
C TRP A 303 7.57 0.37 3.25
N ILE A 304 8.41 -0.66 3.19
CA ILE A 304 9.79 -0.57 2.72
C ILE A 304 9.82 -0.85 1.22
N GLY A 305 10.39 0.08 0.44
CA GLY A 305 10.55 -0.05 -1.00
C GLY A 305 11.57 -1.11 -1.43
N ASP A 306 11.51 -1.51 -2.70
CA ASP A 306 12.41 -2.55 -3.24
C ASP A 306 13.89 -2.09 -3.25
N ARG A 307 14.13 -0.77 -3.25
CA ARG A 307 15.47 -0.16 -3.23
C ARG A 307 16.02 0.09 -1.82
N THR A 308 15.22 -0.08 -0.77
CA THR A 308 15.54 0.30 0.61
C THR A 308 15.45 -0.86 1.60
N ARG A 309 15.16 -2.08 1.15
CA ARG A 309 14.97 -3.27 1.98
C ARG A 309 16.24 -4.08 2.30
N GLN A 310 17.42 -3.45 2.28
CA GLN A 310 18.66 -4.15 2.61
C GLN A 310 18.66 -4.54 4.10
N LEU A 311 18.91 -5.82 4.40
CA LEU A 311 18.73 -6.41 5.74
C LEU A 311 19.47 -5.66 6.86
N THR A 312 20.61 -5.05 6.55
CA THR A 312 21.49 -4.39 7.51
C THR A 312 21.39 -2.86 7.51
N HIS A 313 20.48 -2.29 6.72
CA HIS A 313 20.39 -0.85 6.48
C HIS A 313 19.31 -0.15 7.33
N SER A 314 19.34 1.18 7.28
CA SER A 314 18.53 2.08 8.09
C SER A 314 17.03 1.83 8.02
N HIS A 315 16.45 1.56 6.84
CA HIS A 315 15.01 1.35 6.73
C HIS A 315 14.57 0.07 7.46
N VAL A 316 15.28 -1.05 7.31
CA VAL A 316 14.96 -2.28 8.05
C VAL A 316 15.16 -2.08 9.55
N GLU A 317 16.20 -1.36 9.97
CA GLU A 317 16.42 -1.00 11.38
C GLU A 317 15.30 -0.11 11.93
N PHE A 318 14.80 0.86 11.18
CA PHE A 318 13.67 1.68 11.61
C PHE A 318 12.39 0.83 11.76
N PHE A 319 12.06 0.06 10.72
CA PHE A 319 10.83 -0.71 10.66
C PHE A 319 10.75 -1.86 11.68
N ARG A 320 11.88 -2.41 12.15
CA ARG A 320 11.86 -3.53 13.13
C ARG A 320 11.26 -3.15 14.48
N GLY A 321 11.22 -1.87 14.84
CA GLY A 321 10.79 -1.44 16.18
C GLY A 321 9.48 -0.65 16.23
N ILE A 322 8.88 -0.32 15.08
CA ILE A 322 7.53 0.26 15.05
C ILE A 322 6.47 -0.82 15.18
N ALA A 323 5.34 -0.49 15.80
CA ALA A 323 4.24 -1.40 16.07
C ALA A 323 3.22 -1.51 14.92
N ASN A 324 3.28 -0.59 13.94
CA ASN A 324 2.43 -0.56 12.75
C ASN A 324 2.45 -1.89 11.99
N PRO A 325 1.35 -2.31 11.34
CA PRO A 325 1.50 -3.26 10.24
C PRO A 325 2.35 -2.61 9.15
N ILE A 326 3.25 -3.39 8.54
CA ILE A 326 4.20 -2.88 7.56
C ILE A 326 4.19 -3.70 6.27
N GLY A 327 4.48 -3.04 5.17
CA GLY A 327 4.70 -3.66 3.87
C GLY A 327 6.18 -3.85 3.54
N VAL A 328 6.51 -4.85 2.75
CA VAL A 328 7.83 -5.02 2.15
C VAL A 328 7.66 -5.33 0.67
N LYS A 329 8.23 -4.50 -0.20
CA LYS A 329 8.27 -4.77 -1.64
C LYS A 329 9.21 -5.95 -1.93
N VAL A 330 8.70 -6.98 -2.60
CA VAL A 330 9.47 -8.17 -3.01
C VAL A 330 9.56 -8.19 -4.53
N GLY A 331 10.69 -7.71 -5.05
CA GLY A 331 10.99 -7.73 -6.49
C GLY A 331 11.81 -8.94 -6.93
N PRO A 332 12.11 -9.06 -8.23
CA PRO A 332 12.91 -10.16 -8.80
C PRO A 332 14.37 -10.15 -8.32
N SER A 333 14.84 -9.03 -7.78
CA SER A 333 16.17 -8.89 -7.17
C SER A 333 16.26 -9.50 -5.76
N MET A 334 15.16 -9.97 -5.16
CA MET A 334 15.17 -10.60 -3.84
C MET A 334 15.41 -12.10 -3.95
N PRO A 335 16.52 -12.64 -3.45
CA PRO A 335 16.67 -14.09 -3.30
C PRO A 335 15.66 -14.63 -2.27
N ALA A 336 15.15 -15.84 -2.50
CA ALA A 336 14.27 -16.50 -1.53
C ALA A 336 14.96 -16.76 -0.17
N THR A 337 16.29 -16.93 -0.18
CA THR A 337 17.13 -17.10 1.02
C THR A 337 17.17 -15.87 1.92
N ASP A 338 16.89 -14.68 1.37
CA ASP A 338 16.99 -13.41 2.11
C ASP A 338 15.64 -13.01 2.71
N LEU A 339 14.54 -13.58 2.20
CA LEU A 339 13.18 -13.24 2.63
C LEU A 339 12.92 -13.67 4.08
N VAL A 340 13.27 -14.89 4.47
CA VAL A 340 13.04 -15.39 5.84
C VAL A 340 13.89 -14.61 6.87
N PRO A 341 15.21 -14.38 6.66
CA PRO A 341 15.98 -13.53 7.56
C PRO A 341 15.41 -12.11 7.71
N LEU A 342 14.87 -11.52 6.64
CA LEU A 342 14.21 -10.22 6.72
C LEU A 342 12.94 -10.29 7.59
N LEU A 343 12.12 -11.33 7.44
CA LEU A 343 10.95 -11.56 8.28
C LEU A 343 11.31 -11.80 9.75
N ASP A 344 12.41 -12.49 10.03
CA ASP A 344 12.90 -12.71 11.39
C ASP A 344 13.30 -11.39 12.08
N ILE A 345 13.82 -10.43 11.33
CA ILE A 345 14.14 -9.08 11.85
C ILE A 345 12.86 -8.28 12.09
N LEU A 346 11.93 -8.28 11.13
CA LEU A 346 10.76 -7.40 11.13
C LEU A 346 9.57 -7.92 11.94
N ASN A 347 9.46 -9.23 12.12
CA ASN A 347 8.37 -9.88 12.85
C ASN A 347 8.88 -11.06 13.71
N PRO A 348 9.82 -10.83 14.65
CA PRO A 348 10.43 -11.90 15.45
C PRO A 348 9.41 -12.64 16.34
N SER A 349 8.26 -12.02 16.62
CA SER A 349 7.17 -12.61 17.41
C SER A 349 6.15 -13.38 16.57
N HIS A 350 6.34 -13.48 15.25
CA HIS A 350 5.40 -14.16 14.35
C HIS A 350 3.96 -13.63 14.48
N GLU A 351 3.81 -12.32 14.66
CA GLU A 351 2.50 -11.69 14.79
C GLU A 351 1.76 -11.75 13.44
N VAL A 352 0.57 -12.36 13.44
CA VAL A 352 -0.27 -12.48 12.24
C VAL A 352 -0.83 -11.12 11.84
N GLY A 353 -0.71 -10.76 10.56
CA GLY A 353 -1.15 -9.47 10.01
C GLY A 353 -0.14 -8.32 10.20
N LYS A 354 1.03 -8.60 10.81
CA LYS A 354 2.10 -7.61 11.00
C LYS A 354 2.81 -7.26 9.70
N ILE A 355 3.04 -8.25 8.82
CA ILE A 355 3.80 -8.08 7.58
C ILE A 355 2.91 -8.36 6.38
N VAL A 356 2.96 -7.44 5.41
CA VAL A 356 2.42 -7.63 4.06
C VAL A 356 3.59 -7.74 3.09
N LEU A 357 3.70 -8.87 2.39
CA LEU A 357 4.68 -9.10 1.32
C LEU A 357 4.09 -8.62 0.00
N ILE A 358 4.62 -7.51 -0.52
CA ILE A 358 4.12 -6.80 -1.70
C ILE A 358 4.95 -7.23 -2.91
N THR A 359 4.50 -8.26 -3.60
CA THR A 359 5.23 -8.90 -4.71
C THR A 359 5.10 -8.11 -6.01
N ARG A 360 6.22 -7.84 -6.69
CA ARG A 360 6.26 -7.06 -7.94
C ARG A 360 7.35 -7.60 -8.88
N TYR A 361 7.08 -8.67 -9.60
CA TYR A 361 8.11 -9.34 -10.41
C TYR A 361 8.16 -8.82 -11.84
N GLY A 362 7.01 -8.44 -12.39
CA GLY A 362 6.80 -8.32 -13.83
C GLY A 362 6.14 -9.57 -14.38
N HIS A 363 5.29 -9.39 -15.39
CA HIS A 363 4.51 -10.45 -16.01
C HIS A 363 5.37 -11.57 -16.63
N ASP A 364 6.60 -11.24 -17.01
CA ASP A 364 7.59 -12.11 -17.64
C ASP A 364 8.41 -12.90 -16.62
N LYS A 365 8.42 -12.47 -15.35
CA LYS A 365 9.32 -12.98 -14.30
C LYS A 365 8.60 -13.66 -13.15
N ILE A 366 7.33 -13.35 -12.92
CA ILE A 366 6.57 -13.86 -11.77
C ILE A 366 6.65 -15.38 -11.61
N ALA A 367 6.50 -16.15 -12.70
CA ALA A 367 6.54 -17.61 -12.67
C ALA A 367 7.89 -18.18 -12.19
N ALA A 368 9.00 -17.46 -12.42
CA ALA A 368 10.33 -17.89 -12.00
C ALA A 368 10.63 -17.57 -10.52
N HIS A 369 10.01 -16.53 -9.96
CA HIS A 369 10.36 -16.01 -8.64
C HIS A 369 9.33 -16.36 -7.54
N LEU A 370 8.05 -16.03 -7.76
CA LEU A 370 7.01 -16.15 -6.72
C LEU A 370 6.95 -17.55 -6.07
N PRO A 371 7.06 -18.67 -6.82
CA PRO A 371 7.05 -19.99 -6.19
C PRO A 371 8.21 -20.23 -5.21
N GLY A 372 9.38 -19.65 -5.47
CA GLY A 372 10.53 -19.75 -4.56
C GLY A 372 10.27 -19.05 -3.23
N HIS A 373 9.73 -17.84 -3.29
CA HIS A 373 9.38 -17.06 -2.09
C HIS A 373 8.25 -17.69 -1.28
N ILE A 374 7.20 -18.20 -1.93
CA ILE A 374 6.10 -18.89 -1.23
C ILE A 374 6.65 -20.11 -0.47
N ARG A 375 7.47 -20.95 -1.11
CA ARG A 375 8.08 -22.12 -0.45
C ARG A 375 8.94 -21.73 0.74
N ALA A 376 9.74 -20.68 0.60
CA ALA A 376 10.61 -20.21 1.68
C ALA A 376 9.79 -19.78 2.92
N VAL A 377 8.73 -19.01 2.72
CA VAL A 377 7.84 -18.60 3.83
C VAL A 377 7.09 -19.80 4.41
N GLN A 378 6.54 -20.68 3.57
CA GLN A 378 5.81 -21.88 4.01
C GLN A 378 6.69 -22.85 4.81
N ALA A 379 8.00 -22.90 4.54
CA ALA A 379 8.96 -23.72 5.27
C ALA A 379 9.47 -23.05 6.57
N SER A 380 9.08 -21.82 6.85
CA SER A 380 9.52 -21.03 8.02
C SER A 380 8.42 -20.91 9.08
N ALA A 381 8.75 -20.33 10.23
CA ALA A 381 7.78 -20.00 11.28
C ALA A 381 6.78 -18.89 10.86
N HIS A 382 6.98 -18.24 9.69
CA HIS A 382 6.12 -17.18 9.17
C HIS A 382 5.00 -17.67 8.23
N ARG A 383 4.85 -18.99 8.03
CA ARG A 383 3.91 -19.60 7.05
C ARG A 383 2.51 -18.98 7.05
N ASP A 384 1.96 -18.73 8.23
CA ASP A 384 0.58 -18.26 8.41
C ASP A 384 0.51 -16.85 9.03
N THR A 385 1.60 -16.09 8.99
CA THR A 385 1.69 -14.76 9.64
C THR A 385 1.60 -13.61 8.66
N VAL A 386 2.00 -13.83 7.40
CA VAL A 386 2.13 -12.80 6.38
C VAL A 386 0.88 -12.69 5.51
N VAL A 387 0.59 -11.48 5.04
CA VAL A 387 -0.34 -11.24 3.94
C VAL A 387 0.46 -11.22 2.64
N TRP A 388 0.03 -11.97 1.64
CA TRP A 388 0.57 -11.84 0.28
C TRP A 388 -0.24 -10.81 -0.52
N GLN A 389 0.44 -9.86 -1.13
CA GLN A 389 -0.16 -8.82 -1.94
C GLN A 389 0.55 -8.75 -3.30
N CYS A 390 -0.20 -8.58 -4.39
CA CYS A 390 0.35 -8.41 -5.73
C CYS A 390 0.38 -6.94 -6.10
N ASP A 391 1.55 -6.43 -6.47
CA ASP A 391 1.78 -5.14 -7.12
C ASP A 391 2.13 -5.42 -8.60
N PRO A 392 1.10 -5.51 -9.48
CA PRO A 392 1.30 -5.77 -10.90
C PRO A 392 1.74 -4.51 -11.67
N MET A 393 2.07 -3.42 -10.98
CA MET A 393 2.33 -2.12 -11.60
C MET A 393 3.83 -1.91 -11.80
N HIS A 394 4.59 -1.98 -10.70
CA HIS A 394 6.02 -1.66 -10.71
C HIS A 394 6.83 -2.71 -11.48
N GLY A 395 6.31 -3.94 -11.59
CA GLY A 395 6.77 -5.04 -12.45
C GLY A 395 6.95 -4.66 -13.92
N ASN A 396 6.00 -3.87 -14.44
CA ASN A 396 5.66 -3.81 -15.86
C ASN A 396 5.85 -2.40 -16.47
N GLY A 397 6.72 -1.58 -15.86
CA GLY A 397 7.07 -0.26 -16.40
C GLY A 397 7.91 -0.34 -17.66
N ARG A 398 7.58 0.48 -18.65
CA ARG A 398 8.30 0.60 -19.93
C ARG A 398 8.29 2.03 -20.43
N ASN A 399 9.12 2.32 -21.43
CA ASN A 399 9.09 3.60 -22.15
C ASN A 399 8.36 3.43 -23.49
N ALA A 400 7.65 4.47 -23.90
CA ALA A 400 7.04 4.62 -25.22
C ALA A 400 7.50 5.96 -25.81
N THR A 401 7.87 5.98 -27.09
CA THR A 401 8.31 7.20 -27.78
C THR A 401 7.27 7.57 -28.81
N VAL A 402 6.63 8.72 -28.60
CA VAL A 402 5.57 9.25 -29.46
C VAL A 402 6.16 10.34 -30.33
N THR A 403 5.89 10.27 -31.63
CA THR A 403 6.25 11.32 -32.59
C THR A 403 5.06 12.24 -32.77
N GLY A 404 5.24 13.55 -32.58
CA GLY A 404 4.17 14.52 -32.71
C GLY A 404 4.67 15.95 -32.86
N PRO A 405 3.77 16.94 -32.93
CA PRO A 405 4.12 18.36 -32.93
C PRO A 405 4.94 18.67 -31.68
N SER A 406 6.06 19.39 -31.82
CA SER A 406 6.90 19.71 -30.66
C SER A 406 6.15 20.64 -29.70
N THR A 407 6.32 20.41 -28.39
CA THR A 407 5.74 21.25 -27.32
C THR A 407 6.32 22.66 -27.29
N ASP A 408 7.46 22.89 -27.94
CA ASP A 408 8.14 24.19 -28.04
C ASP A 408 7.78 24.98 -29.31
N GLY A 409 6.93 24.44 -30.20
CA GLY A 409 6.49 25.07 -31.44
C GLY A 409 7.59 25.33 -32.48
N ARG A 410 8.81 24.80 -32.29
CA ARG A 410 9.98 25.05 -33.14
C ARG A 410 10.29 23.93 -34.13
N SER A 411 9.70 22.75 -33.98
CA SER A 411 9.92 21.60 -34.86
C SER A 411 8.60 20.93 -35.24
N THR A 412 8.45 20.61 -36.53
CA THR A 412 7.30 19.88 -37.05
C THR A 412 7.32 18.39 -36.71
N ASN A 413 8.45 17.85 -36.23
CA ASN A 413 8.63 16.46 -35.82
C ASN A 413 9.44 16.40 -34.51
N GLY A 414 8.76 16.51 -33.36
CA GLY A 414 9.34 16.25 -32.04
C GLY A 414 9.08 14.80 -31.61
N THR A 415 9.99 14.21 -30.85
CA THR A 415 9.78 12.91 -30.20
C THR A 415 9.74 13.09 -28.69
N THR A 416 8.63 12.70 -28.07
CA THR A 416 8.46 12.73 -26.61
C THR A 416 8.48 11.30 -26.08
N THR A 417 9.29 11.04 -25.04
CA THR A 417 9.34 9.72 -24.39
C THR A 417 8.53 9.74 -23.11
N PHE A 418 7.51 8.90 -23.03
CA PHE A 418 6.67 8.71 -21.86
C PHE A 418 7.02 7.39 -21.17
N LYS A 419 6.93 7.37 -19.84
CA LYS A 419 6.84 6.11 -19.10
C LYS A 419 5.40 5.62 -19.18
N THR A 420 5.20 4.38 -19.57
CA THR A 420 3.88 3.75 -19.60
C THR A 420 3.94 2.32 -19.08
N ARG A 421 2.78 1.67 -18.97
CA ARG A 421 2.61 0.25 -18.66
C ARG A 421 1.57 -0.29 -19.64
N ARG A 422 1.72 -1.52 -20.13
CA ARG A 422 0.62 -2.16 -20.87
C ARG A 422 -0.33 -2.81 -19.89
N PHE A 423 -1.60 -2.51 -20.02
CA PHE A 423 -2.65 -3.09 -19.17
C PHE A 423 -2.69 -4.62 -19.27
N SER A 424 -2.41 -5.19 -20.46
CA SER A 424 -2.29 -6.63 -20.66
C SER A 424 -1.23 -7.28 -19.75
N ASP A 425 -0.11 -6.60 -19.54
CA ASP A 425 1.02 -7.11 -18.77
C ASP A 425 0.68 -7.05 -17.27
N ILE A 426 0.03 -5.97 -16.84
CA ILE A 426 -0.51 -5.79 -15.49
C ILE A 426 -1.50 -6.93 -15.17
N LEU A 427 -2.49 -7.17 -16.05
CA LEU A 427 -3.47 -8.25 -15.86
C LEU A 427 -2.80 -9.63 -15.87
N SER A 428 -1.81 -9.84 -16.74
CA SER A 428 -1.08 -11.11 -16.83
C SER A 428 -0.32 -11.44 -15.54
N GLU A 429 0.38 -10.47 -14.95
CA GLU A 429 1.06 -10.68 -13.67
C GLU A 429 0.07 -11.04 -12.55
N LEU A 430 -1.05 -10.31 -12.46
CA LEU A 430 -2.07 -10.57 -11.44
C LEU A 430 -2.73 -11.94 -11.60
N LYS A 431 -3.08 -12.32 -12.84
CA LYS A 431 -3.65 -13.65 -13.14
C LYS A 431 -2.67 -14.77 -12.80
N GLN A 432 -1.39 -14.59 -13.11
CA GLN A 432 -0.35 -15.53 -12.74
C GLN A 432 -0.19 -15.62 -11.21
N ALA A 433 -0.19 -14.50 -10.48
CA ALA A 433 -0.11 -14.48 -9.02
C ALA A 433 -1.24 -15.30 -8.40
N LEU A 434 -2.48 -15.03 -8.80
CA LEU A 434 -3.68 -15.77 -8.36
C LEU A 434 -3.54 -17.28 -8.62
N THR A 435 -3.13 -17.65 -9.82
CA THR A 435 -2.98 -19.05 -10.24
C THR A 435 -1.85 -19.77 -9.48
N ILE A 436 -0.70 -19.11 -9.32
CA ILE A 436 0.45 -19.65 -8.58
C ILE A 436 0.07 -19.86 -7.11
N HIS A 437 -0.52 -18.86 -6.46
CA HIS A 437 -0.95 -18.98 -5.07
C HIS A 437 -1.89 -20.16 -4.86
N ARG A 438 -2.91 -20.30 -5.73
CA ARG A 438 -3.86 -21.43 -5.73
C ARG A 438 -3.13 -22.77 -5.90
N SER A 439 -2.23 -22.89 -6.88
CA SER A 439 -1.49 -24.13 -7.16
C SER A 439 -0.57 -24.55 -5.99
N MET A 440 -0.14 -23.58 -5.18
CA MET A 440 0.77 -23.79 -4.07
C MET A 440 0.08 -23.86 -2.70
N SER A 441 -1.25 -23.95 -2.67
CA SER A 441 -2.04 -23.94 -1.43
C SER A 441 -1.68 -22.76 -0.52
N SER A 442 -1.50 -21.59 -1.13
CA SER A 442 -1.31 -20.31 -0.45
C SER A 442 -2.40 -19.33 -0.91
N TYR A 443 -2.52 -18.20 -0.22
CA TYR A 443 -3.59 -17.23 -0.49
C TYR A 443 -3.01 -15.91 -0.98
N LEU A 444 -3.42 -15.46 -2.17
CA LEU A 444 -3.19 -14.08 -2.59
C LEU A 444 -4.19 -13.19 -1.87
N GLY A 445 -3.73 -12.54 -0.81
CA GLY A 445 -4.58 -11.75 0.08
C GLY A 445 -4.89 -10.34 -0.38
N GLY A 446 -4.26 -9.82 -1.44
CA GLY A 446 -4.58 -8.47 -1.88
C GLY A 446 -3.89 -8.00 -3.16
N VAL A 447 -4.22 -6.77 -3.53
CA VAL A 447 -3.58 -6.01 -4.62
C VAL A 447 -3.06 -4.66 -4.14
N HIS A 448 -1.95 -4.19 -4.72
CA HIS A 448 -1.38 -2.86 -4.51
C HIS A 448 -1.27 -2.15 -5.87
N LEU A 449 -2.08 -1.12 -6.06
CA LEU A 449 -2.25 -0.46 -7.35
C LEU A 449 -1.84 1.00 -7.29
N GLU A 450 -1.41 1.52 -8.44
CA GLU A 450 -1.28 2.94 -8.67
C GLU A 450 -2.41 3.35 -9.60
N LEU A 451 -3.32 4.16 -9.09
CA LEU A 451 -4.58 4.49 -9.75
C LEU A 451 -5.03 5.92 -9.43
N THR A 452 -5.87 6.47 -10.29
CA THR A 452 -6.54 7.76 -10.10
C THR A 452 -7.97 7.67 -10.62
N GLY A 453 -8.89 8.41 -10.00
CA GLY A 453 -10.27 8.58 -10.50
C GLY A 453 -10.35 9.48 -11.73
N GLU A 454 -9.25 10.14 -12.08
CA GLU A 454 -9.17 11.02 -13.25
C GLU A 454 -9.09 10.23 -14.56
N ALA A 455 -9.62 10.80 -15.64
CA ALA A 455 -9.61 10.22 -16.99
C ALA A 455 -8.24 10.39 -17.69
N VAL A 456 -7.17 9.89 -17.07
CA VAL A 456 -5.79 10.00 -17.56
C VAL A 456 -5.48 8.99 -18.66
N THR A 457 -4.49 9.32 -19.50
CA THR A 457 -3.94 8.44 -20.54
C THR A 457 -2.49 8.06 -20.20
N GLU A 458 -2.31 7.30 -19.12
CA GLU A 458 -0.99 6.98 -18.58
C GLU A 458 -0.55 5.52 -18.86
N CYS A 459 -1.49 4.57 -18.78
CA CYS A 459 -1.27 3.17 -19.17
C CYS A 459 -1.98 2.86 -20.49
N VAL A 460 -1.31 2.11 -21.38
CA VAL A 460 -1.86 1.70 -22.68
C VAL A 460 -2.70 0.41 -22.57
N GLY A 461 -3.69 0.25 -23.43
CA GLY A 461 -4.65 -0.85 -23.44
C GLY A 461 -5.84 -0.63 -22.49
N GLY A 462 -6.44 -1.73 -22.03
CA GLY A 462 -7.75 -1.70 -21.34
C GLY A 462 -8.89 -1.71 -22.35
N ALA A 463 -10.13 -1.64 -21.86
CA ALA A 463 -11.32 -1.64 -22.71
C ALA A 463 -11.43 -0.39 -23.60
N GLU A 464 -10.69 0.67 -23.29
CA GLU A 464 -10.56 1.85 -24.17
C GLU A 464 -9.54 1.70 -25.29
N GLU A 465 -8.78 0.60 -25.31
CA GLU A 465 -7.74 0.31 -26.30
C GLU A 465 -6.71 1.45 -26.47
N LEU A 466 -6.39 2.17 -25.37
CA LEU A 466 -5.44 3.29 -25.39
C LEU A 466 -4.12 2.87 -26.03
N THR A 467 -3.69 3.63 -27.04
CA THR A 467 -2.44 3.40 -27.76
C THR A 467 -1.31 4.25 -27.18
N GLU A 468 -0.09 4.05 -27.67
CA GLU A 468 1.04 4.90 -27.28
C GLU A 468 0.83 6.37 -27.73
N GLU A 469 0.10 6.61 -28.82
CA GLU A 469 -0.20 7.94 -29.35
C GLU A 469 -1.12 8.73 -28.41
N ASP A 470 -2.04 8.02 -27.74
CA ASP A 470 -3.01 8.61 -26.80
C ASP A 470 -2.36 9.11 -25.50
N LEU A 471 -1.12 8.71 -25.21
CA LEU A 471 -0.42 9.12 -23.98
C LEU A 471 -0.35 10.64 -23.85
N SER A 472 -0.13 11.35 -24.96
CA SER A 472 -0.02 12.82 -24.95
C SER A 472 -1.35 13.55 -24.67
N LEU A 473 -2.49 12.87 -24.68
CA LEU A 473 -3.82 13.49 -24.51
C LEU A 473 -4.07 13.97 -23.08
N ASN A 474 -3.70 13.18 -22.07
CA ASN A 474 -3.93 13.50 -20.66
C ASN A 474 -2.95 12.77 -19.72
N TYR A 475 -1.65 12.95 -19.92
CA TYR A 475 -0.59 12.44 -19.05
C TYR A 475 -0.30 13.43 -17.91
N THR A 476 -0.72 13.13 -16.68
CA THR A 476 -0.66 14.10 -15.57
C THR A 476 0.25 13.70 -14.42
N THR A 477 0.78 12.48 -14.44
CA THR A 477 1.78 12.02 -13.46
C THR A 477 3.18 12.55 -13.78
N PHE A 478 3.91 12.99 -12.75
CA PHE A 478 5.35 13.29 -12.84
C PHE A 478 6.23 12.11 -12.43
N CYS A 479 5.61 10.94 -12.30
CA CYS A 479 6.12 9.84 -11.51
C CYS A 479 6.09 8.53 -12.32
N ASP A 480 5.29 7.55 -11.91
CA ASP A 480 4.97 6.38 -12.74
C ASP A 480 3.49 6.45 -13.20
N PRO A 481 3.18 5.85 -14.36
CA PRO A 481 1.85 5.85 -14.99
C PRO A 481 0.80 5.09 -14.18
N ARG A 482 -0.33 5.72 -13.86
CA ARG A 482 -1.43 5.16 -13.07
C ARG A 482 -2.47 4.49 -13.98
N LEU A 483 -3.23 3.56 -13.39
CA LEU A 483 -4.49 3.12 -13.98
C LEU A 483 -5.51 4.26 -13.86
N ASN A 484 -6.24 4.52 -14.94
CA ASN A 484 -7.45 5.34 -14.85
C ASN A 484 -8.59 4.53 -14.21
N GLU A 485 -9.73 5.18 -13.96
CA GLU A 485 -10.92 4.58 -13.35
C GLU A 485 -11.32 3.25 -14.02
N LYS A 486 -11.35 3.21 -15.35
CA LYS A 486 -11.83 2.06 -16.14
C LYS A 486 -10.90 0.86 -16.02
N GLN A 487 -9.62 1.09 -16.25
CA GLN A 487 -8.59 0.06 -16.14
C GLN A 487 -8.55 -0.51 -14.72
N ALA A 488 -8.74 0.33 -13.70
CA ALA A 488 -8.80 -0.11 -12.31
C ALA A 488 -10.04 -1.00 -12.03
N LEU A 489 -11.22 -0.64 -12.54
CA LEU A 489 -12.43 -1.45 -12.40
C LEU A 489 -12.34 -2.79 -13.15
N GLU A 490 -11.81 -2.80 -14.37
CA GLU A 490 -11.54 -4.04 -15.13
C GLU A 490 -10.67 -5.03 -14.35
N LEU A 491 -9.64 -4.52 -13.67
CA LEU A 491 -8.78 -5.31 -12.80
C LEU A 491 -9.55 -5.89 -11.61
N ALA A 492 -10.44 -5.09 -10.98
CA ALA A 492 -11.31 -5.58 -9.91
C ALA A 492 -12.23 -6.73 -10.39
N PHE A 493 -12.79 -6.62 -11.60
CA PHE A 493 -13.61 -7.68 -12.21
C PHE A 493 -12.82 -8.97 -12.46
N LEU A 494 -11.54 -8.88 -12.86
CA LEU A 494 -10.69 -10.07 -13.02
C LEU A 494 -10.52 -10.81 -11.69
N VAL A 495 -10.20 -10.09 -10.61
CA VAL A 495 -10.02 -10.68 -9.28
C VAL A 495 -11.33 -11.28 -8.78
N ALA A 496 -12.43 -10.54 -8.93
CA ALA A 496 -13.78 -10.99 -8.62
C ALA A 496 -14.14 -12.29 -9.35
N GLY A 497 -13.89 -12.35 -10.66
CA GLY A 497 -14.14 -13.53 -11.49
C GLY A 497 -13.34 -14.76 -11.03
N PHE A 498 -12.04 -14.58 -10.75
CA PHE A 498 -11.18 -15.68 -10.29
C PHE A 498 -11.68 -16.36 -9.01
N TYR A 499 -12.21 -15.59 -8.05
CA TYR A 499 -12.75 -16.13 -6.81
C TYR A 499 -14.16 -16.73 -6.97
N ARG A 500 -14.95 -16.28 -7.95
CA ARG A 500 -16.24 -16.91 -8.30
C ARG A 500 -16.09 -18.26 -8.97
N GLU A 501 -15.04 -18.44 -9.76
CA GLU A 501 -14.74 -19.72 -10.45
C GLU A 501 -14.29 -20.83 -9.50
N VAL A 502 -14.14 -20.57 -8.19
CA VAL A 502 -13.95 -21.62 -7.20
C VAL A 502 -15.24 -22.42 -7.11
N PRO A 503 -15.30 -23.67 -7.60
CA PRO A 503 -16.51 -24.45 -7.51
C PRO A 503 -16.80 -24.75 -6.03
N GLU A 504 -18.04 -24.60 -5.59
CA GLU A 504 -18.57 -25.13 -4.32
C GLU A 504 -18.47 -26.67 -4.21
N LYS A 505 -17.71 -27.36 -5.09
CA LYS A 505 -17.50 -28.81 -5.05
C LYS A 505 -16.37 -29.22 -4.11
N ARG A 506 -16.47 -28.84 -2.83
CA ARG A 506 -15.67 -29.49 -1.78
C ARG A 506 -16.41 -29.80 -0.48
N GLN A 507 -17.74 -29.77 -0.50
CA GLN A 507 -18.57 -30.45 0.49
C GLN A 507 -19.74 -31.10 -0.25
N ILE A 508 -19.62 -32.41 -0.41
CA ILE A 508 -20.56 -33.45 -0.85
C ILE A 508 -19.73 -34.32 -1.79
N MET A 509 -19.00 -35.26 -1.21
CA MET A 509 -18.83 -36.63 -1.71
C MET A 509 -17.98 -37.41 -0.70
N GLU A 510 -18.69 -38.36 -0.06
CA GLU A 510 -18.29 -39.55 0.72
C GLU A 510 -17.71 -39.38 2.12
#